data_AF-A0A522DA91-F1
#
_entry.id   AF-A0A522DA91-F1
#
_cell.length_a   1.000
_cell.length_b   1.000
_cell.length_c   1.000
_cell.angle_alpha   90.00
_cell.angle_beta   90.00
_cell.angle_gamma   90.00
#
_symmetry.space_group_name_H-M   'P 1'
#
loop_
_entity.id
_entity.type
_entity.pdbx_description
1 polymer ?
#
loop_
_entity_poly.entity_id
_entity_poly.type
_entity_poly.pdbx_seq_one_letter_code
_entity_poly.pdbx_strand_id
1 'polypeptide(L)'
;MRDDDLDKILTDFDDTAEFKQARKEDLRVKQEMARKADSIVEHGPDGDLTDDEFIRKLRGMELPRDILIFQKGLLDGLHEHTMCAQQLIKKYSEFDHAETSHAILQKYRFEFQKHAETVMQIYDEYYPVLSMDSLERKARRDYDKYFDDFEEANKLAFLTIKELFLRTREFNSKVRREWNDILKGLRELGSSKEGASIQEDLQPVVEIGSGLCMKTDVLLGRIATVLGISERDLDVLEKDINNKIHFRKAFPYAYEALFNIDAALRLQTAGHSTDDILDPDFVDKSAFPFGNESRDSKYVKVPPATVAALKKHQAKPQESIEEITFTLRGKSSWNTREPYLLKIDYDKLQKDYQDLSTVFYFLNRPETTTDLDAAVKRSLVKYLSDPSKTALEEYEEFLHRVIVSNLDMTCNFFGVKEESRAIFSYHLGPLTIYRQLVFAFQNDKYGQCCRYLPGNRVVRFLPLEYLKEVVLTWYEENINNRDLEFDKIQVYDELRRTVARKYSAEVDKYTRLLDETILRQNLEANPQFNRNDYFKSKHTQWFGISNIQVYNRFVDKTVFK
;
A
#
# COMPACT_ATOMS: atom_id res chain seq x y z
N MET A 1 39.31 -22.81 15.49
CA MET A 1 38.37 -23.67 14.75
C MET A 1 39.20 -24.62 13.90
N ARG A 2 38.93 -25.92 13.95
CA ARG A 2 39.56 -26.90 13.05
C ARG A 2 38.80 -26.89 11.72
N ASP A 3 39.46 -27.24 10.61
CA ASP A 3 38.83 -27.30 9.28
C ASP A 3 37.58 -28.20 9.28
N ASP A 4 37.56 -29.24 10.12
CA ASP A 4 36.39 -30.10 10.34
C ASP A 4 35.17 -29.37 10.95
N ASP A 5 35.37 -28.35 11.79
CA ASP A 5 34.28 -27.56 12.36
C ASP A 5 33.69 -26.59 11.32
N LEU A 6 34.56 -26.04 10.46
CA LEU A 6 34.16 -25.22 9.31
C LEU A 6 33.40 -26.08 8.30
N ASP A 7 33.95 -27.21 7.90
CA ASP A 7 33.28 -28.11 6.97
C ASP A 7 32.00 -28.70 7.56
N LYS A 8 31.84 -28.77 8.89
CA LYS A 8 30.57 -29.12 9.56
C LYS A 8 29.54 -27.99 9.50
N ILE A 9 29.95 -26.74 9.77
CA ILE A 9 29.12 -25.53 9.56
C ILE A 9 28.72 -25.40 8.09
N LEU A 10 29.56 -25.91 7.19
CA LEU A 10 29.41 -25.80 5.74
C LEU A 10 28.81 -27.04 5.09
N THR A 11 28.68 -28.17 5.80
CA THR A 11 27.88 -29.33 5.38
C THR A 11 26.45 -29.21 5.87
N ASP A 12 26.21 -28.45 6.96
CA ASP A 12 24.90 -27.89 7.29
C ASP A 12 24.44 -26.79 6.30
N PHE A 13 25.32 -26.39 5.36
CA PHE A 13 25.07 -25.37 4.32
C PHE A 13 24.33 -25.92 3.11
N ASP A 14 24.22 -27.24 2.98
CA ASP A 14 23.34 -27.84 2.00
C ASP A 14 22.89 -29.22 2.50
N ASP A 15 22.02 -29.20 3.50
CA ASP A 15 20.94 -30.16 3.46
C ASP A 15 19.61 -29.47 3.70
N THR A 16 18.79 -29.61 2.68
CA THR A 16 17.41 -29.18 2.55
C THR A 16 16.48 -29.73 3.65
N ALA A 17 16.97 -30.13 4.82
CA ALA A 17 16.25 -30.84 5.88
C ALA A 17 15.88 -29.93 7.07
N GLU A 18 16.73 -29.01 7.54
CA GLU A 18 16.35 -28.02 8.57
C GLU A 18 15.82 -26.72 7.95
N PHE A 19 16.25 -26.36 6.75
CA PHE A 19 15.50 -25.46 5.86
C PHE A 19 14.35 -26.21 5.15
N LYS A 20 14.12 -27.49 5.41
CA LYS A 20 12.75 -28.04 5.38
C LYS A 20 12.15 -27.86 6.76
N GLN A 21 12.52 -28.46 7.87
CA GLN A 21 11.76 -28.29 9.10
C GLN A 21 11.50 -26.86 9.58
N ALA A 22 12.40 -25.88 9.47
CA ALA A 22 12.11 -24.48 9.77
C ALA A 22 11.56 -23.70 8.57
N ARG A 23 11.88 -24.04 7.30
CA ARG A 23 11.15 -23.51 6.12
C ARG A 23 9.87 -24.32 5.93
N LYS A 24 9.79 -25.57 5.54
CA LYS A 24 8.60 -26.44 5.80
C LYS A 24 7.82 -26.24 7.13
N GLU A 25 8.30 -25.64 8.23
CA GLU A 25 7.41 -25.07 9.29
C GLU A 25 7.09 -23.57 9.10
N ASP A 26 8.02 -22.69 8.70
CA ASP A 26 7.79 -21.25 8.43
C ASP A 26 7.25 -20.93 7.02
N LEU A 27 7.68 -21.67 6.01
CA LEU A 27 7.05 -22.14 4.76
C LEU A 27 5.95 -23.20 4.96
N ARG A 28 5.70 -23.92 6.08
CA ARG A 28 4.33 -24.46 6.33
C ARG A 28 3.43 -23.38 6.84
N VAL A 29 3.92 -22.41 7.60
CA VAL A 29 3.14 -21.28 8.09
C VAL A 29 2.97 -20.28 6.96
N LYS A 30 3.96 -20.11 6.08
CA LYS A 30 3.92 -19.28 4.86
C LYS A 30 3.38 -20.03 3.66
N GLN A 31 3.45 -21.37 3.55
CA GLN A 31 2.59 -22.15 2.64
C GLN A 31 1.25 -22.50 3.31
N GLU A 32 0.99 -22.32 4.59
CA GLU A 32 -0.37 -22.30 5.16
C GLU A 32 -0.94 -20.93 4.91
N MET A 33 -0.16 -19.84 4.96
CA MET A 33 -0.61 -18.51 4.54
C MET A 33 -0.69 -18.37 3.01
N ALA A 34 0.22 -18.99 2.25
CA ALA A 34 0.21 -18.96 0.78
C ALA A 34 -0.55 -20.12 0.13
N ARG A 35 -0.73 -21.27 0.80
CA ARG A 35 -1.79 -22.24 0.45
C ARG A 35 -3.11 -21.86 1.11
N LYS A 36 -3.23 -21.01 2.13
CA LYS A 36 -4.53 -20.31 2.36
C LYS A 36 -4.93 -19.41 1.20
N ALA A 37 -3.97 -19.06 0.33
CA ALA A 37 -4.26 -18.39 -0.93
C ALA A 37 -4.41 -19.36 -2.14
N ASP A 38 -4.06 -20.65 -2.01
CA ASP A 38 -4.04 -21.63 -3.13
C ASP A 38 -4.50 -23.08 -2.79
N SER A 39 -5.02 -23.34 -1.59
CA SER A 39 -5.69 -24.57 -1.17
C SER A 39 -7.08 -24.19 -0.72
N ILE A 40 -8.06 -24.79 -1.39
CA ILE A 40 -9.43 -25.05 -0.93
C ILE A 40 -9.86 -24.07 0.14
N VAL A 41 -10.63 -23.05 -0.27
CA VAL A 41 -11.71 -22.45 0.51
C VAL A 41 -11.61 -22.83 2.00
N GLU A 42 -10.60 -22.32 2.71
CA GLU A 42 -10.64 -22.33 4.16
C GLU A 42 -11.55 -21.17 4.46
N HIS A 43 -12.84 -21.49 4.40
CA HIS A 43 -13.88 -20.83 5.14
C HIS A 43 -13.25 -20.20 6.38
N GLY A 44 -13.39 -18.87 6.53
CA GLY A 44 -13.05 -18.24 7.81
C GLY A 44 -13.72 -19.04 8.94
N PRO A 45 -13.40 -18.79 10.22
CA PRO A 45 -14.09 -19.48 11.31
C PRO A 45 -15.63 -19.38 11.24
N ASP A 46 -16.16 -18.47 10.40
CA ASP A 46 -17.57 -18.34 10.07
C ASP A 46 -18.02 -19.00 8.75
N GLY A 47 -17.14 -19.37 7.82
CA GLY A 47 -17.54 -19.98 6.55
C GLY A 47 -18.11 -21.40 6.71
N ASP A 48 -17.78 -22.09 7.82
CA ASP A 48 -18.38 -23.36 8.21
C ASP A 48 -19.71 -23.19 8.96
N LEU A 49 -20.09 -21.94 9.32
CA LEU A 49 -21.40 -21.68 9.93
C LEU A 49 -22.47 -21.80 8.85
N THR A 50 -23.53 -22.51 9.19
CA THR A 50 -24.78 -22.46 8.43
C THR A 50 -25.28 -21.02 8.34
N ASP A 51 -26.02 -20.70 7.28
CA ASP A 51 -26.59 -19.36 7.08
C ASP A 51 -27.38 -18.87 8.33
N ASP A 52 -28.09 -19.79 9.00
CA ASP A 52 -28.83 -19.51 10.25
C ASP A 52 -27.92 -19.20 11.44
N GLU A 53 -26.78 -19.89 11.56
CA GLU A 53 -25.80 -19.64 12.61
C GLU A 53 -25.06 -18.32 12.39
N PHE A 54 -24.75 -17.98 11.14
CA PHE A 54 -24.16 -16.70 10.78
C PHE A 54 -25.10 -15.52 11.09
N ILE A 55 -26.39 -15.63 10.70
CA ILE A 55 -27.40 -14.63 11.01
C ILE A 55 -27.58 -14.50 12.54
N ARG A 56 -27.60 -15.62 13.27
CA ARG A 56 -27.69 -15.61 14.75
C ARG A 56 -26.46 -14.94 15.38
N LYS A 57 -25.26 -15.19 14.86
CA LYS A 57 -24.03 -14.55 15.31
C LYS A 57 -24.07 -13.04 15.08
N LEU A 58 -24.48 -12.60 13.90
CA LEU A 58 -24.60 -11.17 13.56
C LEU A 58 -25.69 -10.45 14.37
N ARG A 59 -26.81 -11.13 14.68
CA ARG A 59 -27.84 -10.65 15.60
C ARG A 59 -27.33 -10.52 17.03
N GLY A 60 -26.43 -11.42 17.45
CA GLY A 60 -25.80 -11.39 18.77
C GLY A 60 -24.72 -10.33 18.92
N MET A 61 -24.23 -9.73 17.82
CA MET A 61 -23.29 -8.61 17.87
C MET A 61 -24.04 -7.31 18.12
N GLU A 62 -23.72 -6.63 19.22
CA GLU A 62 -24.23 -5.29 19.50
C GLU A 62 -23.91 -4.34 18.33
N LEU A 63 -24.89 -3.50 17.98
CA LEU A 63 -24.70 -2.46 16.98
C LEU A 63 -23.96 -1.29 17.63
N PRO A 64 -22.70 -0.99 17.25
CA PRO A 64 -21.96 0.10 17.85
C PRO A 64 -22.68 1.43 17.57
N ARG A 65 -22.87 2.27 18.60
CA ARG A 65 -23.50 3.59 18.42
C ARG A 65 -22.74 4.46 17.41
N ASP A 66 -21.44 4.23 17.31
CA ASP A 66 -20.51 4.93 16.43
C ASP A 66 -20.83 4.78 14.94
N ILE A 67 -21.50 3.71 14.52
CA ILE A 67 -21.84 3.52 13.10
C ILE A 67 -23.20 4.10 12.72
N LEU A 68 -24.03 4.52 13.69
CA LEU A 68 -25.37 5.06 13.42
C LEU A 68 -25.35 6.36 12.62
N ILE A 69 -24.23 7.09 12.64
CA ILE A 69 -24.06 8.30 11.80
C ILE A 69 -24.14 7.98 10.30
N PHE A 70 -23.83 6.75 9.89
CA PHE A 70 -23.85 6.29 8.50
C PHE A 70 -25.20 5.69 8.09
N GLN A 71 -26.17 5.57 9.01
CA GLN A 71 -27.44 4.89 8.76
C GLN A 71 -28.27 5.58 7.66
N LYS A 72 -28.21 6.90 7.57
CA LYS A 72 -28.92 7.68 6.53
C LYS A 72 -28.23 7.66 5.17
N GLY A 73 -26.99 7.20 5.13
CA GLY A 73 -26.16 7.14 3.93
C GLY A 73 -24.69 7.27 4.29
N LEU A 74 -23.82 6.52 3.59
CA LEU A 74 -22.37 6.59 3.80
C LEU A 74 -21.84 8.00 3.49
N LEU A 75 -22.23 8.56 2.34
CA LEU A 75 -21.75 9.87 1.88
C LEU A 75 -22.14 11.01 2.83
N ASP A 76 -23.30 10.93 3.48
CA ASP A 76 -23.74 11.90 4.48
C ASP A 76 -22.87 11.83 5.74
N GLY A 77 -22.58 10.61 6.23
CA GLY A 77 -21.68 10.44 7.37
C GLY A 77 -20.24 10.86 7.07
N LEU A 78 -19.74 10.60 5.86
CA LEU A 78 -18.41 11.04 5.44
C LEU A 78 -18.35 12.56 5.18
N HIS A 79 -19.48 13.21 4.88
CA HIS A 79 -19.55 14.66 4.69
C HIS A 79 -19.19 15.43 5.97
N GLU A 80 -19.35 14.82 7.14
CA GLU A 80 -18.93 15.41 8.41
C GLU A 80 -17.42 15.76 8.43
N HIS A 81 -16.58 15.04 7.68
CA HIS A 81 -15.17 15.42 7.52
C HIS A 81 -15.01 16.77 6.83
N THR A 82 -15.80 17.05 5.79
CA THR A 82 -15.84 18.33 5.09
C THR A 82 -16.32 19.44 6.02
N MET A 83 -17.34 19.18 6.83
CA MET A 83 -17.82 20.14 7.84
C MET A 83 -16.75 20.46 8.88
N CYS A 84 -16.03 19.45 9.38
CA CYS A 84 -14.92 19.64 10.31
C CYS A 84 -13.78 20.45 9.67
N ALA A 85 -13.41 20.14 8.41
CA ALA A 85 -12.38 20.86 7.68
C ALA A 85 -12.74 22.33 7.46
N GLN A 86 -14.00 22.63 7.09
CA GLN A 86 -14.50 24.00 6.96
C GLN A 86 -14.51 24.75 8.29
N GLN A 87 -14.94 24.10 9.37
CA GLN A 87 -14.90 24.68 10.73
C GLN A 87 -13.46 24.97 11.17
N LEU A 88 -12.51 24.08 10.84
CA LEU A 88 -11.09 24.28 11.11
C LEU A 88 -10.57 25.52 10.36
N ILE A 89 -10.82 25.62 9.05
CA ILE A 89 -10.40 26.77 8.24
C ILE A 89 -11.02 28.07 8.76
N LYS A 90 -12.30 28.04 9.15
CA LYS A 90 -12.99 29.20 9.72
C LYS A 90 -12.35 29.66 11.03
N LYS A 91 -12.22 28.74 12.01
CA LYS A 91 -11.57 29.06 13.30
C LYS A 91 -10.15 29.54 13.10
N TYR A 92 -9.40 28.88 12.22
CA TYR A 92 -8.04 29.27 11.88
C TYR A 92 -7.97 30.70 11.34
N SER A 93 -8.88 31.06 10.43
CA SER A 93 -8.97 32.41 9.87
C SER A 93 -9.30 33.45 10.95
N GLU A 94 -10.16 33.13 11.92
CA GLU A 94 -10.49 34.04 13.03
C GLU A 94 -9.25 34.40 13.88
N PHE A 95 -8.34 33.44 14.12
CA PHE A 95 -7.09 33.71 14.83
C PHE A 95 -6.04 34.47 14.01
N ASP A 96 -6.06 34.31 12.68
CA ASP A 96 -5.16 35.01 11.76
C ASP A 96 -5.39 36.54 11.75
N HIS A 97 -6.60 37.01 12.11
CA HIS A 97 -6.91 38.44 12.18
C HIS A 97 -6.48 39.11 13.50
N ALA A 98 -6.06 38.35 14.51
CA ALA A 98 -5.56 38.89 15.77
C ALA A 98 -4.05 39.21 15.67
N GLU A 99 -3.66 40.48 15.86
CA GLU A 99 -2.26 40.95 15.72
C GLU A 99 -1.25 40.15 16.55
N THR A 100 -1.65 39.65 17.73
CA THR A 100 -0.80 38.86 18.63
C THR A 100 -0.57 37.42 18.16
N SER A 101 -1.48 36.86 17.38
CA SER A 101 -1.48 35.46 16.96
C SER A 101 -0.99 35.29 15.51
N HIS A 102 -1.04 36.36 14.71
CA HIS A 102 -0.71 36.37 13.28
C HIS A 102 0.70 35.86 12.97
N ALA A 103 1.72 36.30 13.73
CA ALA A 103 3.12 35.95 13.47
C ALA A 103 3.44 34.46 13.69
N ILE A 104 2.78 33.82 14.66
CA ILE A 104 2.97 32.41 15.00
C ILE A 104 2.19 31.52 14.03
N LEU A 105 1.01 31.99 13.62
CA LEU A 105 0.12 31.29 12.70
C LEU A 105 0.63 31.29 11.27
N GLN A 106 1.25 32.37 10.79
CA GLN A 106 1.86 32.48 9.45
C GLN A 106 2.74 31.27 9.09
N LYS A 107 3.48 30.71 10.06
CA LYS A 107 4.35 29.54 9.84
C LYS A 107 3.57 28.27 9.49
N TYR A 108 2.40 28.06 10.09
CA TYR A 108 1.60 26.83 9.93
C TYR A 108 0.34 27.04 9.05
N ARG A 109 0.11 28.28 8.60
CA ARG A 109 -1.06 28.69 7.79
C ARG A 109 -1.22 27.86 6.54
N PHE A 110 -0.14 27.79 5.77
CA PHE A 110 -0.16 27.10 4.51
C PHE A 110 -0.40 25.60 4.70
N GLU A 111 0.10 25.01 5.79
CA GLU A 111 -0.01 23.57 6.05
C GLU A 111 -1.42 23.19 6.52
N PHE A 112 -1.97 23.82 7.56
CA PHE A 112 -3.31 23.47 8.05
C PHE A 112 -4.41 23.74 7.02
N GLN A 113 -4.33 24.88 6.33
CA GLN A 113 -5.30 25.20 5.29
C GLN A 113 -5.20 24.19 4.14
N LYS A 114 -3.99 23.86 3.68
CA LYS A 114 -3.78 22.87 2.62
C LYS A 114 -4.29 21.48 3.00
N HIS A 115 -4.00 21.00 4.21
CA HIS A 115 -4.46 19.69 4.65
C HIS A 115 -6.00 19.65 4.81
N ALA A 116 -6.61 20.70 5.36
CA ALA A 116 -8.07 20.82 5.45
C ALA A 116 -8.73 20.87 4.06
N GLU A 117 -8.17 21.64 3.13
CA GLU A 117 -8.61 21.66 1.73
C GLU A 117 -8.43 20.30 1.04
N THR A 118 -7.35 19.59 1.35
CA THR A 118 -7.10 18.24 0.82
C THR A 118 -8.14 17.25 1.33
N VAL A 119 -8.57 17.33 2.60
CA VAL A 119 -9.67 16.51 3.13
C VAL A 119 -10.96 16.74 2.33
N MET A 120 -11.29 17.99 2.03
CA MET A 120 -12.47 18.33 1.21
C MET A 120 -12.32 17.82 -0.23
N GLN A 121 -11.14 17.95 -0.84
CA GLN A 121 -10.86 17.43 -2.18
C GLN A 121 -10.96 15.91 -2.25
N ILE A 122 -10.50 15.19 -1.22
CA ILE A 122 -10.64 13.73 -1.14
C ILE A 122 -12.13 13.35 -1.07
N TYR A 123 -12.95 14.09 -0.32
CA TYR A 123 -14.40 13.89 -0.33
C TYR A 123 -15.00 14.08 -1.72
N ASP A 124 -14.67 15.16 -2.41
CA ASP A 124 -15.17 15.43 -3.77
C ASP A 124 -14.70 14.38 -4.80
N GLU A 125 -13.47 13.87 -4.68
CA GLU A 125 -12.93 12.78 -5.50
C GLU A 125 -13.73 11.47 -5.31
N TYR A 126 -14.06 11.15 -4.06
CA TYR A 126 -14.72 9.88 -3.72
C TYR A 126 -16.24 9.95 -3.74
N TYR A 127 -16.86 11.13 -3.65
CA TYR A 127 -18.31 11.32 -3.74
C TYR A 127 -18.95 10.61 -4.96
N PRO A 128 -18.47 10.81 -6.20
CA PRO A 128 -19.06 10.14 -7.36
C PRO A 128 -18.81 8.63 -7.35
N VAL A 129 -17.69 8.16 -6.79
CA VAL A 129 -17.29 6.74 -6.78
C VAL A 129 -18.02 5.95 -5.70
N LEU A 130 -18.29 6.56 -4.56
CA LEU A 130 -19.03 5.99 -3.42
C LEU A 130 -20.55 6.16 -3.54
N SER A 131 -21.05 6.82 -4.57
CA SER A 131 -22.49 6.88 -4.84
C SER A 131 -23.04 5.49 -5.17
N MET A 132 -24.24 5.18 -4.66
CA MET A 132 -24.87 3.86 -4.85
C MET A 132 -24.99 3.50 -6.34
N ASP A 133 -25.37 4.44 -7.19
CA ASP A 133 -25.46 4.24 -8.64
C ASP A 133 -24.11 3.86 -9.28
N SER A 134 -23.00 4.44 -8.82
CA SER A 134 -21.66 4.11 -9.32
C SER A 134 -21.19 2.75 -8.81
N LEU A 135 -21.46 2.44 -7.55
CA LEU A 135 -21.14 1.16 -6.94
C LEU A 135 -21.91 0.02 -7.63
N GLU A 136 -23.22 0.19 -7.85
CA GLU A 136 -24.04 -0.78 -8.57
C GLU A 136 -23.59 -0.97 -10.02
N ARG A 137 -23.29 0.11 -10.74
CA ARG A 137 -22.74 0.01 -12.12
C ARG A 137 -21.41 -0.72 -12.16
N LYS A 138 -20.59 -0.63 -11.12
CA LYS A 138 -19.36 -1.43 -11.02
C LYS A 138 -19.69 -2.88 -10.67
N ALA A 139 -20.59 -3.12 -9.72
CA ALA A 139 -21.05 -4.45 -9.34
C ALA A 139 -21.61 -5.24 -10.54
N ARG A 140 -22.42 -4.61 -11.42
CA ARG A 140 -22.92 -5.24 -12.65
C ARG A 140 -21.79 -5.62 -13.61
N ARG A 141 -20.82 -4.72 -13.82
CA ARG A 141 -19.66 -4.99 -14.68
C ARG A 141 -18.77 -6.12 -14.17
N ASP A 142 -18.76 -6.32 -12.85
CA ASP A 142 -17.99 -7.37 -12.21
C ASP A 142 -18.82 -8.64 -11.95
N TYR A 143 -20.12 -8.66 -12.28
CA TYR A 143 -21.03 -9.76 -11.94
C TYR A 143 -20.55 -11.11 -12.48
N ASP A 144 -20.26 -11.17 -13.77
CA ASP A 144 -19.78 -12.37 -14.47
C ASP A 144 -18.42 -12.90 -13.96
N LYS A 145 -17.72 -12.14 -13.11
CA LYS A 145 -16.47 -12.59 -12.46
C LYS A 145 -16.74 -13.38 -11.19
N TYR A 146 -17.93 -13.27 -10.60
CA TYR A 146 -18.28 -13.85 -9.31
C TYR A 146 -19.43 -14.85 -9.37
N PHE A 147 -20.31 -14.71 -10.36
CA PHE A 147 -21.49 -15.54 -10.51
C PHE A 147 -21.69 -15.93 -11.98
N ASP A 148 -22.01 -17.20 -12.22
CA ASP A 148 -22.22 -17.75 -13.56
C ASP A 148 -23.70 -17.74 -14.00
N ASP A 149 -24.60 -17.24 -13.15
CA ASP A 149 -26.05 -17.24 -13.36
C ASP A 149 -26.63 -15.84 -13.67
N PHE A 150 -27.95 -15.73 -13.76
CA PHE A 150 -28.61 -14.46 -14.09
C PHE A 150 -28.48 -13.45 -12.94
N GLU A 151 -28.40 -12.16 -13.29
CA GLU A 151 -28.32 -11.06 -12.32
C GLU A 151 -29.46 -11.10 -11.29
N GLU A 152 -29.16 -11.60 -10.08
CA GLU A 152 -30.04 -11.51 -8.91
C GLU A 152 -29.75 -10.27 -8.06
N ALA A 153 -30.81 -9.58 -7.59
CA ALA A 153 -30.69 -8.36 -6.81
C ALA A 153 -29.82 -8.49 -5.54
N ASN A 154 -29.92 -9.61 -4.82
CA ASN A 154 -29.14 -9.83 -3.59
C ASN A 154 -27.65 -10.10 -3.88
N LYS A 155 -27.35 -10.77 -5.01
CA LYS A 155 -25.97 -10.99 -5.48
C LYS A 155 -25.33 -9.68 -5.95
N LEU A 156 -26.11 -8.84 -6.62
CA LEU A 156 -25.67 -7.50 -6.98
C LEU A 156 -25.40 -6.66 -5.72
N ALA A 157 -26.30 -6.69 -4.74
CA ALA A 157 -26.14 -6.00 -3.47
C ALA A 157 -24.88 -6.47 -2.72
N PHE A 158 -24.57 -7.78 -2.73
CA PHE A 158 -23.31 -8.30 -2.17
C PHE A 158 -22.07 -7.68 -2.84
N LEU A 159 -22.04 -7.62 -4.16
CA LEU A 159 -20.93 -6.98 -4.90
C LEU A 159 -20.86 -5.47 -4.67
N THR A 160 -22.01 -4.82 -4.49
CA THR A 160 -22.09 -3.40 -4.12
C THR A 160 -21.51 -3.16 -2.72
N ILE A 161 -21.82 -3.99 -1.72
CA ILE A 161 -21.25 -3.90 -0.36
C ILE A 161 -19.74 -4.18 -0.36
N LYS A 162 -19.29 -5.12 -1.19
CA LYS A 162 -17.86 -5.38 -1.42
C LYS A 162 -17.15 -4.15 -1.99
N GLU A 163 -17.71 -3.51 -3.01
CA GLU A 163 -17.10 -2.30 -3.58
C GLU A 163 -17.13 -1.13 -2.59
N LEU A 164 -18.24 -0.98 -1.85
CA LEU A 164 -18.39 -0.01 -0.76
C LEU A 164 -17.26 -0.16 0.26
N PHE A 165 -16.97 -1.39 0.69
CA PHE A 165 -15.86 -1.69 1.62
C PHE A 165 -14.52 -1.19 1.08
N LEU A 166 -14.17 -1.55 -0.15
CA LEU A 166 -12.87 -1.23 -0.75
C LEU A 166 -12.68 0.28 -0.88
N ARG A 167 -13.67 1.00 -1.40
CA ARG A 167 -13.60 2.46 -1.63
C ARG A 167 -13.64 3.25 -0.34
N THR A 168 -14.44 2.82 0.64
CA THR A 168 -14.50 3.45 1.96
C THR A 168 -13.19 3.29 2.71
N ARG A 169 -12.55 2.11 2.59
CA ARG A 169 -11.22 1.84 3.16
C ARG A 169 -10.15 2.76 2.58
N GLU A 170 -10.11 2.90 1.25
CA GLU A 170 -9.19 3.81 0.57
C GLU A 170 -9.41 5.28 0.98
N PHE A 171 -10.67 5.72 1.01
CA PHE A 171 -11.05 7.05 1.47
C PHE A 171 -10.56 7.31 2.90
N ASN A 172 -10.89 6.41 3.84
CA ASN A 172 -10.56 6.58 5.26
C ASN A 172 -9.05 6.61 5.51
N SER A 173 -8.28 5.81 4.76
CA SER A 173 -6.81 5.83 4.81
C SER A 173 -6.23 7.17 4.36
N LYS A 174 -6.72 7.72 3.25
CA LYS A 174 -6.29 9.03 2.73
C LYS A 174 -6.64 10.16 3.71
N VAL A 175 -7.88 10.22 4.19
CA VAL A 175 -8.36 11.29 5.10
C VAL A 175 -7.68 11.23 6.47
N ARG A 176 -7.46 10.04 7.01
CA ARG A 176 -6.73 9.86 8.29
C ARG A 176 -5.33 10.43 8.25
N ARG A 177 -4.62 10.26 7.14
CA ARG A 177 -3.27 10.83 6.98
C ARG A 177 -3.31 12.35 7.15
N GLU A 178 -4.23 13.02 6.47
CA GLU A 178 -4.36 14.48 6.55
C GLU A 178 -4.73 14.95 7.97
N TRP A 179 -5.65 14.25 8.66
CA TRP A 179 -5.96 14.58 10.07
C TRP A 179 -4.79 14.36 11.02
N ASN A 180 -3.98 13.31 10.80
CA ASN A 180 -2.79 13.06 11.59
C ASN A 180 -1.72 14.13 11.38
N ASP A 181 -1.55 14.62 10.15
CA ASP A 181 -0.62 15.71 9.85
C ASP A 181 -1.07 17.03 10.50
N ILE A 182 -2.38 17.34 10.47
CA ILE A 182 -2.96 18.48 11.20
C ILE A 182 -2.73 18.34 12.72
N LEU A 183 -2.98 17.16 13.30
CA LEU A 183 -2.72 16.89 14.72
C LEU A 183 -1.25 17.08 15.10
N LYS A 184 -0.33 16.65 14.24
CA LYS A 184 1.11 16.83 14.45
C LYS A 184 1.47 18.32 14.49
N GLY A 185 1.02 19.09 13.49
CA GLY A 185 1.27 20.54 13.47
C GLY A 185 0.64 21.27 14.66
N LEU A 186 -0.54 20.86 15.12
CA LEU A 186 -1.17 21.45 16.32
C LEU A 186 -0.36 21.21 17.60
N ARG A 187 0.25 20.03 17.75
CA ARG A 187 1.14 19.73 18.89
C ARG A 187 2.42 20.58 18.86
N GLU A 188 2.97 20.81 17.67
CA GLU A 188 4.14 21.67 17.48
C GLU A 188 3.81 23.14 17.80
N LEU A 189 2.64 23.62 17.37
CA LEU A 189 2.12 24.96 17.68
C LEU A 189 1.96 25.16 19.21
N GLY A 190 1.42 24.15 19.88
CA GLY A 190 1.19 24.12 21.33
C GLY A 190 2.43 24.17 22.21
N SER A 191 3.62 23.99 21.64
CA SER A 191 4.89 24.05 22.38
C SER A 191 5.27 25.48 22.79
N SER A 192 4.61 26.50 22.22
CA SER A 192 4.77 27.91 22.60
C SER A 192 3.62 28.37 23.52
N LYS A 193 3.88 29.31 24.44
CA LYS A 193 2.84 29.83 25.36
C LYS A 193 1.68 30.51 24.64
N GLU A 194 1.97 31.19 23.54
CA GLU A 194 0.97 31.88 22.71
C GLU A 194 0.22 30.89 21.78
N GLY A 195 0.90 29.83 21.30
CA GLY A 195 0.29 28.78 20.50
C GLY A 195 -0.54 27.76 21.29
N ALA A 196 -0.34 27.64 22.60
CA ALA A 196 -1.13 26.77 23.47
C ALA A 196 -2.63 27.15 23.51
N SER A 197 -2.95 28.45 23.55
CA SER A 197 -4.34 28.93 23.51
C SER A 197 -5.02 28.61 22.17
N ILE A 198 -4.28 28.74 21.07
CA ILE A 198 -4.78 28.44 19.73
C ILE A 198 -4.98 26.93 19.58
N GLN A 199 -4.04 26.13 20.08
CA GLN A 199 -4.16 24.68 20.10
C GLN A 199 -5.43 24.26 20.86
N GLU A 200 -5.68 24.82 22.05
CA GLU A 200 -6.87 24.49 22.86
C GLU A 200 -8.18 24.71 22.10
N ASP A 201 -8.25 25.71 21.23
CA ASP A 201 -9.45 26.03 20.45
C ASP A 201 -9.59 25.22 19.15
N LEU A 202 -8.49 24.84 18.51
CA LEU A 202 -8.48 24.08 17.25
C LEU A 202 -8.51 22.56 17.48
N GLN A 203 -7.85 22.08 18.54
CA GLN A 203 -7.72 20.65 18.87
C GLN A 203 -9.07 19.91 18.90
N PRO A 204 -10.17 20.44 19.50
CA PRO A 204 -11.44 19.72 19.54
C PRO A 204 -12.03 19.45 18.15
N VAL A 205 -11.86 20.36 17.19
CA VAL A 205 -12.37 20.19 15.82
C VAL A 205 -11.63 19.06 15.11
N VAL A 206 -10.31 19.02 15.30
CA VAL A 206 -9.44 18.00 14.70
C VAL A 206 -9.65 16.64 15.35
N GLU A 207 -9.90 16.59 16.65
CA GLU A 207 -10.26 15.36 17.36
C GLU A 207 -11.60 14.79 16.91
N ILE A 208 -12.61 15.64 16.62
CA ILE A 208 -13.86 15.20 16.01
C ILE A 208 -13.58 14.60 14.61
N GLY A 209 -12.80 15.29 13.78
CA GLY A 209 -12.41 14.82 12.44
C GLY A 209 -11.65 13.48 12.47
N SER A 210 -10.69 13.33 13.38
CA SER A 210 -9.94 12.09 13.58
C SER A 210 -10.82 10.98 14.19
N GLY A 211 -11.73 11.34 15.10
CA GLY A 211 -12.72 10.42 15.67
C GLY A 211 -13.66 9.84 14.61
N LEU A 212 -14.02 10.60 13.59
CA LEU A 212 -14.79 10.09 12.44
C LEU A 212 -14.06 9.00 11.66
N CYS A 213 -12.72 9.07 11.58
CA CYS A 213 -11.94 7.98 10.97
C CYS A 213 -12.06 6.68 11.77
N MET A 214 -12.12 6.77 13.11
CA MET A 214 -12.32 5.60 13.98
C MET A 214 -13.73 5.03 13.83
N LYS A 215 -14.77 5.88 13.77
CA LYS A 215 -16.14 5.44 13.48
C LYS A 215 -16.25 4.73 12.13
N THR A 216 -15.52 5.23 11.13
CA THR A 216 -15.44 4.61 9.80
C THR A 216 -14.74 3.24 9.84
N ASP A 217 -13.71 3.07 10.68
CA ASP A 217 -13.09 1.74 10.90
C ASP A 217 -14.05 0.74 11.52
N VAL A 218 -14.87 1.18 12.47
CA VAL A 218 -15.90 0.32 13.07
C VAL A 218 -16.93 -0.11 12.02
N LEU A 219 -17.33 0.79 11.12
CA LEU A 219 -18.20 0.46 9.98
C LEU A 219 -17.52 -0.55 9.04
N LEU A 220 -16.25 -0.32 8.68
CA LEU A 220 -15.49 -1.24 7.83
C LEU A 220 -15.36 -2.62 8.46
N GLY A 221 -15.14 -2.71 9.78
CA GLY A 221 -15.16 -3.97 10.52
C GLY A 221 -16.52 -4.68 10.44
N ARG A 222 -17.64 -3.95 10.56
CA ARG A 222 -18.98 -4.52 10.40
C ARG A 222 -19.23 -5.04 8.99
N ILE A 223 -18.84 -4.28 7.97
CA ILE A 223 -18.96 -4.69 6.56
C ILE A 223 -18.08 -5.92 6.29
N ALA A 224 -16.86 -5.95 6.82
CA ALA A 224 -15.97 -7.10 6.70
C ALA A 224 -16.58 -8.37 7.28
N THR A 225 -17.19 -8.30 8.47
CA THR A 225 -17.93 -9.43 9.06
C THR A 225 -19.07 -9.90 8.16
N VAL A 226 -19.83 -8.97 7.56
CA VAL A 226 -20.92 -9.30 6.62
C VAL A 226 -20.39 -9.99 5.35
N LEU A 227 -19.21 -9.58 4.86
CA LEU A 227 -18.55 -10.19 3.71
C LEU A 227 -17.79 -11.49 4.03
N GLY A 228 -17.66 -11.85 5.32
CA GLY A 228 -16.90 -13.02 5.77
C GLY A 228 -15.38 -12.80 5.88
N ILE A 229 -14.94 -11.54 5.85
CA ILE A 229 -13.52 -11.16 5.99
C ILE A 229 -13.14 -11.14 7.48
N SER A 230 -12.05 -11.82 7.84
CA SER A 230 -11.53 -11.83 9.21
C SER A 230 -10.99 -10.44 9.62
N GLU A 231 -11.08 -10.10 10.91
CA GLU A 231 -10.47 -8.87 11.47
C GLU A 231 -8.97 -8.74 11.17
N ARG A 232 -8.26 -9.86 11.01
CA ARG A 232 -6.83 -9.89 10.66
C ARG A 232 -6.56 -9.57 9.18
N ASP A 233 -7.60 -9.61 8.36
CA ASP A 233 -7.53 -9.47 6.90
C ASP A 233 -8.14 -8.15 6.39
N LEU A 234 -8.39 -7.18 7.28
CA LEU A 234 -8.99 -5.90 6.90
C LEU A 234 -8.08 -5.05 5.98
N ASP A 235 -6.76 -5.21 6.07
CA ASP A 235 -5.75 -4.42 5.34
C ASP A 235 -5.02 -5.21 4.24
N VAL A 236 -5.61 -6.30 3.73
CA VAL A 236 -5.04 -7.06 2.61
C VAL A 236 -5.37 -6.43 1.25
N LEU A 237 -4.62 -6.79 0.21
CA LEU A 237 -4.79 -6.27 -1.14
C LEU A 237 -6.18 -6.61 -1.70
N GLU A 238 -6.71 -5.77 -2.60
CA GLU A 238 -8.02 -5.99 -3.23
C GLU A 238 -8.16 -7.37 -3.87
N LYS A 239 -7.09 -7.89 -4.49
CA LYS A 239 -7.06 -9.25 -5.06
C LYS A 239 -7.28 -10.33 -4.01
N ASP A 240 -6.72 -10.15 -2.81
CA ASP A 240 -6.83 -11.13 -1.73
C ASP A 240 -8.21 -11.05 -1.07
N ILE A 241 -8.80 -9.85 -0.96
CA ILE A 241 -10.19 -9.66 -0.54
C ILE A 241 -11.13 -10.44 -1.46
N ASN A 242 -10.93 -10.36 -2.78
CA ASN A 242 -11.77 -11.05 -3.77
C ASN A 242 -11.85 -12.57 -3.56
N ASN A 243 -10.79 -13.18 -3.03
CA ASN A 243 -10.73 -14.62 -2.77
C ASN A 243 -11.26 -15.01 -1.38
N LYS A 244 -11.48 -14.03 -0.49
CA LYS A 244 -11.87 -14.24 0.91
C LYS A 244 -13.33 -13.94 1.21
N ILE A 245 -14.01 -13.20 0.33
CA ILE A 245 -15.43 -12.90 0.49
C ILE A 245 -16.30 -14.14 0.21
N HIS A 246 -17.41 -14.26 0.94
CA HIS A 246 -18.35 -15.36 0.76
C HIS A 246 -19.80 -14.86 0.68
N PHE A 247 -20.49 -15.24 -0.39
CA PHE A 247 -21.91 -14.92 -0.59
C PHE A 247 -22.80 -15.95 0.10
N ARG A 248 -23.73 -15.47 0.93
CA ARG A 248 -24.72 -16.28 1.65
C ARG A 248 -26.12 -15.96 1.18
N LYS A 249 -26.83 -16.97 0.65
CA LYS A 249 -28.12 -16.74 0.00
C LYS A 249 -29.19 -16.23 0.97
N ALA A 250 -29.19 -16.71 2.21
CA ALA A 250 -30.19 -16.30 3.21
C ALA A 250 -29.91 -14.93 3.85
N PHE A 251 -28.76 -14.32 3.60
CA PHE A 251 -28.43 -13.00 4.15
C PHE A 251 -28.82 -11.87 3.17
N PRO A 252 -29.54 -10.83 3.61
CA PRO A 252 -29.87 -9.69 2.78
C PRO A 252 -28.70 -8.70 2.75
N TYR A 253 -28.06 -8.52 1.59
CA TYR A 253 -26.90 -7.63 1.43
C TYR A 253 -27.27 -6.16 1.15
N ALA A 254 -28.51 -5.76 1.41
CA ALA A 254 -28.92 -4.36 1.32
C ALA A 254 -28.13 -3.49 2.33
N TYR A 255 -27.87 -2.22 2.01
CA TYR A 255 -27.09 -1.32 2.87
C TYR A 255 -27.72 -1.18 4.27
N GLU A 256 -29.05 -1.17 4.34
CA GLU A 256 -29.84 -1.09 5.57
C GLU A 256 -29.60 -2.30 6.49
N ALA A 257 -29.26 -3.47 5.93
CA ALA A 257 -28.98 -4.68 6.68
C ALA A 257 -27.72 -4.56 7.56
N LEU A 258 -26.81 -3.62 7.25
CA LEU A 258 -25.65 -3.31 8.10
C LEU A 258 -26.07 -2.77 9.47
N PHE A 259 -27.25 -2.12 9.54
CA PHE A 259 -27.77 -1.45 10.74
C PHE A 259 -28.97 -2.17 11.34
N ASN A 260 -29.81 -2.81 10.52
CA ASN A 260 -31.01 -3.51 10.98
C ASN A 260 -31.29 -4.77 10.15
N ILE A 261 -30.71 -5.89 10.59
CA ILE A 261 -30.81 -7.20 9.93
C ILE A 261 -32.27 -7.70 9.93
N ASP A 262 -33.02 -7.49 11.01
CA ASP A 262 -34.39 -8.01 11.14
C ASP A 262 -35.37 -7.32 10.19
N ALA A 263 -35.23 -6.01 10.00
CA ALA A 263 -36.01 -5.29 9.00
C ALA A 263 -35.66 -5.76 7.57
N ALA A 264 -34.37 -5.95 7.29
CA ALA A 264 -33.91 -6.39 5.97
C ALA A 264 -34.36 -7.82 5.63
N LEU A 265 -34.34 -8.74 6.59
CA LEU A 265 -34.80 -10.12 6.40
C LEU A 265 -36.30 -10.18 6.08
N ARG A 266 -37.14 -9.39 6.76
CA ARG A 266 -38.58 -9.30 6.48
C ARG A 266 -38.86 -8.84 5.05
N LEU A 267 -38.11 -7.84 4.56
CA LEU A 267 -38.25 -7.33 3.19
C LEU A 267 -37.82 -8.37 2.15
N GLN A 268 -36.78 -9.15 2.43
CA GLN A 268 -36.34 -10.23 1.54
C GLN A 268 -37.36 -11.38 1.46
N THR A 269 -38.06 -11.67 2.57
CA THR A 269 -39.09 -12.74 2.59
C THR A 269 -40.39 -12.30 1.93
N ALA A 270 -40.70 -11.00 1.97
CA ALA A 270 -41.86 -10.42 1.30
C ALA A 270 -41.72 -10.38 -0.25
N GLY A 271 -40.49 -10.49 -0.77
CA GLY A 271 -40.20 -10.45 -2.21
C GLY A 271 -40.45 -11.73 -3.01
N HIS A 272 -40.97 -12.81 -2.39
CA HIS A 272 -41.23 -14.10 -3.05
C HIS A 272 -42.70 -14.53 -3.12
N SER A 273 -43.66 -13.60 -2.98
CA SER A 273 -45.05 -13.84 -3.38
C SER A 273 -45.49 -12.77 -4.38
N THR A 274 -45.57 -13.14 -5.66
CA THR A 274 -46.24 -12.34 -6.69
C THR A 274 -47.67 -12.81 -6.96
N ASP A 275 -48.33 -13.51 -6.02
CA ASP A 275 -49.71 -13.98 -6.22
C ASP A 275 -50.75 -13.45 -5.23
N ASP A 276 -50.37 -12.65 -4.21
CA ASP A 276 -51.36 -12.04 -3.31
C ASP A 276 -51.32 -10.50 -3.35
N ILE A 277 -51.69 -9.95 -4.49
CA ILE A 277 -52.27 -8.59 -4.55
C ILE A 277 -53.73 -8.77 -4.94
N LEU A 278 -54.61 -9.03 -3.97
CA LEU A 278 -56.02 -8.61 -3.96
C LEU A 278 -56.61 -8.80 -2.55
N ASP A 279 -56.18 -8.01 -1.57
CA ASP A 279 -57.03 -7.73 -0.41
C ASP A 279 -56.76 -6.31 0.14
N PRO A 280 -57.70 -5.35 -0.01
CA PRO A 280 -57.50 -3.96 0.44
C PRO A 280 -57.60 -3.75 1.96
N ASP A 281 -57.88 -4.78 2.77
CA ASP A 281 -58.23 -4.59 4.20
C ASP A 281 -57.26 -5.19 5.23
N PHE A 282 -56.05 -5.63 4.85
CA PHE A 282 -55.06 -6.09 5.83
C PHE A 282 -54.14 -4.96 6.33
N VAL A 283 -54.67 -4.16 7.26
CA VAL A 283 -53.90 -3.19 8.05
C VAL A 283 -53.23 -3.90 9.23
N ASP A 284 -51.94 -4.27 9.10
CA ASP A 284 -51.16 -4.66 10.27
C ASP A 284 -50.56 -3.42 10.97
N LYS A 285 -51.01 -3.24 12.22
CA LYS A 285 -50.66 -2.15 13.13
C LYS A 285 -49.41 -2.53 13.93
N SER A 286 -48.23 -2.32 13.36
CA SER A 286 -46.99 -2.24 14.16
C SER A 286 -45.84 -1.51 13.44
N ALA A 287 -46.07 -0.24 13.08
CA ALA A 287 -45.01 0.67 12.62
C ALA A 287 -44.99 1.95 13.47
N PHE A 288 -43.93 2.06 14.30
CA PHE A 288 -43.34 3.25 14.96
C PHE A 288 -44.19 4.21 15.81
N PRO A 289 -43.66 4.66 16.97
CA PRO A 289 -43.77 6.03 17.41
C PRO A 289 -42.49 6.79 17.00
N PHE A 290 -42.59 7.63 15.97
CA PHE A 290 -41.72 8.80 15.83
C PHE A 290 -42.24 9.88 16.80
N GLY A 291 -41.45 10.19 17.82
CA GLY A 291 -41.66 11.33 18.70
C GLY A 291 -40.73 12.46 18.33
N ASN A 292 -41.28 13.46 17.65
CA ASN A 292 -40.73 14.81 17.50
C ASN A 292 -40.91 15.52 18.86
N GLU A 293 -39.84 15.84 19.59
CA GLU A 293 -39.89 16.90 20.61
C GLU A 293 -38.64 17.77 20.61
N SER A 294 -38.94 19.05 20.72
CA SER A 294 -38.12 20.24 20.56
C SER A 294 -37.12 20.44 21.70
N ARG A 295 -36.11 21.27 21.40
CA ARG A 295 -35.22 22.01 22.31
C ARG A 295 -35.80 22.21 23.72
N ASP A 296 -35.03 21.80 24.74
CA ASP A 296 -34.67 22.74 25.81
C ASP A 296 -33.43 22.35 26.63
N SER A 297 -32.76 23.40 27.07
CA SER A 297 -31.52 23.46 27.84
C SER A 297 -31.61 22.76 29.22
N LYS A 298 -30.52 22.09 29.64
CA LYS A 298 -30.00 22.22 31.02
C LYS A 298 -28.58 21.65 31.17
N TYR A 299 -27.68 22.55 31.55
CA TYR A 299 -26.38 22.28 32.16
C TYR A 299 -26.46 21.24 33.29
N VAL A 300 -25.58 20.25 33.27
CA VAL A 300 -25.16 19.52 34.48
C VAL A 300 -23.63 19.55 34.57
N LYS A 301 -23.13 20.32 35.54
CA LYS A 301 -21.74 20.33 35.99
C LYS A 301 -21.44 19.03 36.75
N VAL A 302 -20.29 18.41 36.48
CA VAL A 302 -19.60 17.54 37.46
C VAL A 302 -18.10 17.91 37.47
N PRO A 303 -17.44 18.01 38.66
CA PRO A 303 -16.20 18.76 38.86
C PRO A 303 -14.91 17.96 38.61
N PRO A 304 -13.74 18.63 38.59
CA PRO A 304 -12.44 18.05 38.29
C PRO A 304 -11.73 17.50 39.54
N ALA A 305 -11.05 16.35 39.38
CA ALA A 305 -9.80 15.94 40.04
C ALA A 305 -9.79 14.44 40.37
N THR A 306 -9.01 13.66 39.60
CA THR A 306 -7.89 12.88 40.16
C THR A 306 -7.01 12.38 39.02
N VAL A 307 -6.00 13.19 38.70
CA VAL A 307 -4.77 12.73 38.07
C VAL A 307 -3.93 12.06 39.15
N ALA A 308 -3.54 10.80 38.97
CA ALA A 308 -2.24 10.21 39.36
C ALA A 308 -2.37 8.72 39.68
N ALA A 309 -1.91 7.87 38.76
CA ALA A 309 -1.03 6.72 39.01
C ALA A 309 -1.22 5.65 37.93
N LEU A 310 -0.37 5.71 36.89
CA LEU A 310 0.37 4.56 36.35
C LEU A 310 1.36 5.12 35.32
N LYS A 311 2.45 5.69 35.85
CA LYS A 311 3.67 5.98 35.09
C LYS A 311 4.47 4.67 34.93
N LYS A 312 5.19 4.60 33.80
CA LYS A 312 6.49 3.95 33.54
C LYS A 312 6.43 2.77 32.57
N HIS A 313 6.57 3.08 31.27
CA HIS A 313 7.47 2.31 30.43
C HIS A 313 8.66 3.19 30.05
N GLN A 314 9.85 2.62 30.27
CA GLN A 314 11.15 3.24 30.08
C GLN A 314 11.37 3.57 28.60
N ALA A 315 11.70 4.82 28.31
CA ALA A 315 12.26 5.21 27.03
C ALA A 315 13.69 4.63 26.91
N LYS A 316 13.93 3.85 25.86
CA LYS A 316 15.30 3.56 25.40
C LYS A 316 15.86 4.80 24.70
N PRO A 317 17.19 5.03 24.71
CA PRO A 317 17.80 6.12 23.98
C PRO A 317 17.62 5.87 22.48
N GLN A 318 16.92 6.77 21.79
CA GLN A 318 16.87 6.80 20.34
C GLN A 318 18.14 7.54 19.88
N GLU A 319 19.11 6.81 19.35
CA GLU A 319 20.13 7.41 18.49
C GLU A 319 19.39 8.01 17.28
N SER A 320 19.51 9.33 17.12
CA SER A 320 18.93 10.07 16.00
C SER A 320 19.64 9.63 14.72
N ILE A 321 18.99 8.78 13.92
CA ILE A 321 19.37 8.55 12.53
C ILE A 321 19.15 9.87 11.80
N GLU A 322 20.20 10.41 11.18
CA GLU A 322 20.13 11.64 10.39
C GLU A 322 19.05 11.50 9.32
N GLU A 323 18.16 12.49 9.23
CA GLU A 323 17.08 12.51 8.26
C GLU A 323 17.67 12.52 6.84
N ILE A 324 17.34 11.51 6.02
CA ILE A 324 17.90 11.35 4.67
C ILE A 324 17.57 12.60 3.85
N THR A 325 18.59 13.36 3.48
CA THR A 325 18.46 14.61 2.73
C THR A 325 18.34 14.32 1.25
N PHE A 326 17.10 14.21 0.75
CA PHE A 326 16.83 14.13 -0.69
C PHE A 326 16.03 15.36 -1.15
N THR A 327 16.61 16.12 -2.08
CA THR A 327 16.01 17.34 -2.60
C THR A 327 15.27 17.06 -3.91
N LEU A 328 13.95 17.19 -3.91
CA LEU A 328 13.17 17.17 -5.14
C LEU A 328 13.38 18.49 -5.91
N ARG A 329 14.13 18.46 -7.01
CA ARG A 329 14.48 19.67 -7.80
C ARG A 329 13.37 20.17 -8.74
N GLY A 330 12.43 19.30 -9.10
CA GLY A 330 11.33 19.65 -10.01
C GLY A 330 10.31 20.52 -9.31
N LYS A 331 9.95 21.66 -9.91
CA LYS A 331 8.89 22.55 -9.38
C LYS A 331 7.55 22.33 -10.07
N SER A 332 7.53 21.55 -11.15
CA SER A 332 6.35 21.30 -11.95
C SER A 332 5.49 20.17 -11.39
N SER A 333 4.17 20.24 -11.56
CA SER A 333 3.23 19.23 -11.05
C SER A 333 3.46 17.80 -11.62
N TRP A 334 4.14 17.68 -12.76
CA TRP A 334 4.43 16.42 -13.44
C TRP A 334 5.79 15.79 -13.06
N ASN A 335 6.70 16.54 -12.44
CA ASN A 335 8.01 16.05 -11.95
C ASN A 335 8.17 16.11 -10.42
N THR A 336 7.04 16.17 -9.70
CA THR A 336 6.93 16.22 -8.24
C THR A 336 6.31 14.96 -7.61
N ARG A 337 6.05 13.93 -8.43
CA ARG A 337 5.42 12.66 -8.04
C ARG A 337 6.30 11.47 -8.44
N GLU A 338 5.84 10.24 -8.20
CA GLU A 338 6.53 9.06 -8.76
C GLU A 338 6.75 9.21 -10.28
N PRO A 339 7.95 8.87 -10.79
CA PRO A 339 9.06 8.16 -10.15
C PRO A 339 10.15 9.05 -9.52
N TYR A 340 9.94 10.37 -9.45
CA TYR A 340 10.92 11.32 -8.91
C TYR A 340 11.04 11.24 -7.39
N LEU A 341 10.02 10.68 -6.74
CA LEU A 341 9.98 10.44 -5.30
C LEU A 341 10.09 8.94 -5.03
N LEU A 342 10.95 8.58 -4.08
CA LEU A 342 11.11 7.22 -3.56
C LEU A 342 10.93 7.28 -2.04
N LYS A 343 9.92 6.58 -1.52
CA LYS A 343 9.61 6.57 -0.09
C LYS A 343 10.45 5.53 0.63
N ILE A 344 11.02 5.94 1.76
CA ILE A 344 11.76 5.09 2.68
C ILE A 344 10.89 4.81 3.90
N ASP A 345 10.84 3.54 4.30
CA ASP A 345 10.24 3.11 5.55
C ASP A 345 11.33 3.06 6.64
N TYR A 346 11.33 4.04 7.54
CA TYR A 346 12.40 4.23 8.53
C TYR A 346 12.55 3.06 9.51
N ASP A 347 11.45 2.40 9.88
CA ASP A 347 11.51 1.25 10.80
C ASP A 347 12.21 0.06 10.13
N LYS A 348 11.92 -0.16 8.85
CA LYS A 348 12.59 -1.19 8.04
C LYS A 348 14.03 -0.81 7.71
N LEU A 349 14.30 0.47 7.48
CA LEU A 349 15.67 0.94 7.23
C LEU A 349 16.56 0.72 8.47
N GLN A 350 16.06 1.03 9.66
CA GLN A 350 16.81 0.80 10.89
C GLN A 350 17.12 -0.70 11.09
N LYS A 351 16.18 -1.57 10.70
CA LYS A 351 16.41 -3.02 10.68
C LYS A 351 17.46 -3.43 9.66
N ASP A 352 17.42 -2.86 8.45
CA ASP A 352 18.44 -3.12 7.43
C ASP A 352 19.83 -2.72 7.93
N TYR A 353 19.98 -1.57 8.59
CA TYR A 353 21.24 -1.15 9.22
C TYR A 353 21.73 -2.12 10.30
N GLN A 354 20.82 -2.60 11.16
CA GLN A 354 21.16 -3.61 12.17
C GLN A 354 21.62 -4.91 11.52
N ASP A 355 20.92 -5.39 10.50
CA ASP A 355 21.30 -6.61 9.78
C ASP A 355 22.63 -6.42 9.03
N LEU A 356 22.85 -5.26 8.41
CA LEU A 356 24.08 -4.89 7.70
C LEU A 356 25.31 -4.79 8.60
N SER A 357 25.15 -4.38 9.86
CA SER A 357 26.23 -4.36 10.85
C SER A 357 26.85 -5.74 11.14
N THR A 358 26.19 -6.81 10.72
CA THR A 358 26.64 -8.20 10.90
C THR A 358 26.95 -8.92 9.58
N VAL A 359 27.00 -8.16 8.47
CA VAL A 359 27.30 -8.69 7.15
C VAL A 359 28.79 -8.89 7.00
N PHE A 360 29.17 -10.11 6.59
CA PHE A 360 30.56 -10.51 6.40
C PHE A 360 30.93 -10.76 4.94
N TYR A 361 29.94 -10.84 4.05
CA TYR A 361 30.14 -11.07 2.62
C TYR A 361 28.91 -10.63 1.83
N PHE A 362 29.08 -10.31 0.55
CA PHE A 362 27.97 -10.06 -0.38
C PHE A 362 28.26 -10.66 -1.75
N LEU A 363 27.21 -11.05 -2.46
CA LEU A 363 27.29 -11.65 -3.79
C LEU A 363 27.56 -10.55 -4.83
N ASN A 364 28.80 -10.39 -5.25
CA ASN A 364 29.17 -9.35 -6.22
C ASN A 364 28.99 -9.76 -7.70
N ARG A 365 28.70 -11.04 -7.98
CA ARG A 365 28.55 -11.61 -9.32
C ARG A 365 27.46 -12.69 -9.36
N PRO A 366 26.87 -12.98 -10.54
CA PRO A 366 25.94 -14.09 -10.72
C PRO A 366 26.57 -15.45 -10.36
N GLU A 367 25.77 -16.36 -9.81
CA GLU A 367 26.25 -17.62 -9.20
C GLU A 367 26.96 -18.55 -10.20
N THR A 368 28.27 -18.77 -9.99
CA THR A 368 28.96 -20.02 -10.36
C THR A 368 29.28 -20.76 -9.06
N THR A 369 28.56 -21.87 -8.82
CA THR A 369 28.40 -22.49 -7.49
C THR A 369 29.69 -22.88 -6.77
N THR A 370 30.74 -23.27 -7.47
CA THR A 370 31.96 -23.84 -6.86
C THR A 370 32.93 -22.80 -6.28
N ASP A 371 33.08 -21.64 -6.93
CA ASP A 371 34.00 -20.58 -6.47
C ASP A 371 33.38 -19.71 -5.35
N LEU A 372 32.05 -19.65 -5.34
CA LEU A 372 31.28 -18.81 -4.43
C LEU A 372 31.37 -19.31 -2.99
N ASP A 373 31.19 -20.62 -2.78
CA ASP A 373 31.24 -21.21 -1.44
C ASP A 373 32.62 -20.99 -0.83
N ALA A 374 33.70 -21.27 -1.56
CA ALA A 374 35.06 -21.02 -1.08
C ALA A 374 35.30 -19.54 -0.70
N ALA A 375 34.69 -18.59 -1.39
CA ALA A 375 34.79 -17.17 -1.07
C ALA A 375 33.99 -16.79 0.18
N VAL A 376 32.77 -17.32 0.35
CA VAL A 376 31.96 -17.13 1.56
C VAL A 376 32.67 -17.74 2.77
N LYS A 377 33.23 -18.96 2.64
CA LYS A 377 34.01 -19.65 3.69
C LYS A 377 35.17 -18.78 4.19
N ARG A 378 36.00 -18.28 3.26
CA ARG A 378 37.14 -17.42 3.59
C ARG A 378 36.71 -16.13 4.30
N SER A 379 35.61 -15.54 3.87
CA SER A 379 35.10 -14.29 4.44
C SER A 379 34.49 -14.51 5.83
N LEU A 380 33.81 -15.64 6.03
CA LEU A 380 33.29 -16.05 7.34
C LEU A 380 34.40 -16.29 8.35
N VAL A 381 35.48 -16.98 7.97
CA VAL A 381 36.64 -17.19 8.87
C VAL A 381 37.25 -15.87 9.30
N LYS A 382 37.40 -14.92 8.37
CA LYS A 382 37.90 -13.57 8.68
C LYS A 382 36.99 -12.85 9.67
N TYR A 383 35.68 -12.89 9.45
CA TYR A 383 34.70 -12.27 10.35
C TYR A 383 34.66 -12.92 11.74
N LEU A 384 34.73 -14.26 11.82
CA LEU A 384 34.80 -14.96 13.11
C LEU A 384 36.12 -14.68 13.86
N SER A 385 37.21 -14.41 13.14
CA SER A 385 38.47 -13.99 13.76
C SER A 385 38.45 -12.54 14.24
N ASP A 386 37.67 -11.68 13.57
CA ASP A 386 37.58 -10.24 13.85
C ASP A 386 36.21 -9.70 13.42
N PRO A 387 35.21 -9.68 14.34
CA PRO A 387 33.85 -9.24 14.03
C PRO A 387 33.72 -7.76 13.67
N SER A 388 34.78 -6.97 13.87
CA SER A 388 34.79 -5.56 13.46
C SER A 388 34.93 -5.39 11.93
N LYS A 389 35.42 -6.42 11.22
CA LYS A 389 35.57 -6.42 9.76
C LYS A 389 34.28 -6.84 9.08
N THR A 390 33.33 -5.92 9.03
CA THR A 390 32.09 -6.08 8.26
C THR A 390 32.36 -5.78 6.78
N ALA A 391 31.50 -6.28 5.89
CA ALA A 391 31.57 -5.97 4.46
C ALA A 391 30.66 -4.79 4.07
N LEU A 392 30.27 -3.93 5.02
CA LEU A 392 29.33 -2.83 4.80
C LEU A 392 29.88 -1.79 3.82
N GLU A 393 31.09 -1.27 4.08
CA GLU A 393 31.73 -0.27 3.21
C GLU A 393 31.95 -0.81 1.79
N GLU A 394 32.43 -2.05 1.68
CA GLU A 394 32.62 -2.71 0.38
C GLU A 394 31.29 -2.92 -0.38
N TYR A 395 30.21 -3.17 0.36
CA TYR A 395 28.87 -3.33 -0.19
C TYR A 395 28.29 -2.00 -0.67
N GLU A 396 28.48 -0.91 0.08
CA GLU A 396 28.09 0.44 -0.33
C GLU A 396 28.79 0.86 -1.63
N GLU A 397 30.12 0.67 -1.71
CA GLU A 397 30.87 0.92 -2.94
C GLU A 397 30.36 0.07 -4.11
N PHE A 398 30.02 -1.19 -3.83
CA PHE A 398 29.44 -2.08 -4.83
C PHE A 398 28.11 -1.53 -5.35
N LEU A 399 27.21 -1.08 -4.47
CA LEU A 399 25.94 -0.48 -4.86
C LEU A 399 26.15 0.77 -5.73
N HIS A 400 27.09 1.66 -5.35
CA HIS A 400 27.45 2.83 -6.17
C HIS A 400 27.95 2.43 -7.56
N ARG A 401 28.87 1.45 -7.65
CA ARG A 401 29.35 0.94 -8.95
C ARG A 401 28.22 0.34 -9.79
N VAL A 402 27.29 -0.38 -9.18
CA VAL A 402 26.16 -0.99 -9.87
C VAL A 402 25.17 0.09 -10.36
N ILE A 403 24.89 1.13 -9.57
CA ILE A 403 24.04 2.26 -10.00
C ILE A 403 24.62 2.92 -11.26
N VAL A 404 25.91 3.27 -11.23
CA VAL A 404 26.61 3.90 -12.36
C VAL A 404 26.59 2.99 -13.59
N SER A 405 26.97 1.72 -13.41
CA SER A 405 27.02 0.74 -14.49
C SER A 405 25.64 0.51 -15.12
N ASN A 406 24.59 0.41 -14.31
CA ASN A 406 23.20 0.26 -14.77
C ASN A 406 22.72 1.51 -15.55
N LEU A 407 23.07 2.70 -15.08
CA LEU A 407 22.76 3.96 -15.77
C LEU A 407 23.47 4.07 -17.11
N ASP A 408 24.76 3.73 -17.17
CA ASP A 408 25.54 3.75 -18.41
C ASP A 408 25.00 2.74 -19.42
N MET A 409 24.73 1.50 -18.99
CA MET A 409 24.09 0.49 -19.82
C MET A 409 22.73 0.97 -20.36
N THR A 410 21.92 1.60 -19.50
CA THR A 410 20.62 2.15 -19.88
C THR A 410 20.78 3.27 -20.92
N CYS A 411 21.63 4.26 -20.66
CA CYS A 411 21.87 5.38 -21.57
C CYS A 411 22.38 4.90 -22.94
N ASN A 412 23.30 3.93 -22.94
CA ASN A 412 23.84 3.34 -24.17
C ASN A 412 22.78 2.56 -24.94
N PHE A 413 21.95 1.76 -24.26
CA PHE A 413 20.89 0.99 -24.89
C PHE A 413 19.86 1.87 -25.61
N PHE A 414 19.48 2.99 -24.98
CA PHE A 414 18.52 3.96 -25.53
C PHE A 414 19.16 4.98 -26.50
N GLY A 415 20.48 4.98 -26.66
CA GLY A 415 21.19 5.92 -27.52
C GLY A 415 21.10 7.37 -27.02
N VAL A 416 21.08 7.55 -25.70
CA VAL A 416 21.06 8.88 -25.07
C VAL A 416 22.43 9.53 -25.24
N LYS A 417 22.45 10.74 -25.81
CA LYS A 417 23.68 11.52 -25.99
C LYS A 417 24.33 11.86 -24.66
N GLU A 418 25.66 11.94 -24.63
CA GLU A 418 26.44 12.24 -23.41
C GLU A 418 25.93 13.49 -22.67
N GLU A 419 25.70 14.57 -23.40
CA GLU A 419 25.17 15.84 -22.91
C GLU A 419 23.79 15.72 -22.23
N SER A 420 23.00 14.71 -22.61
CA SER A 420 21.65 14.48 -22.09
C SER A 420 21.60 13.38 -21.03
N ARG A 421 22.71 12.71 -20.70
CA ARG A 421 22.69 11.59 -19.76
C ARG A 421 22.24 12.00 -18.37
N ALA A 422 22.75 13.10 -17.84
CA ALA A 422 22.40 13.56 -16.49
C ALA A 422 20.91 13.93 -16.36
N ILE A 423 20.37 14.65 -17.34
CA ILE A 423 18.94 15.02 -17.37
C ILE A 423 18.05 13.80 -17.66
N PHE A 424 18.55 12.83 -18.43
CA PHE A 424 17.86 11.55 -18.61
C PHE A 424 17.80 10.74 -17.32
N SER A 425 18.91 10.61 -16.58
CA SER A 425 18.96 9.97 -15.27
C SER A 425 17.99 10.63 -14.28
N TYR A 426 17.90 11.96 -14.30
CA TYR A 426 16.90 12.70 -13.52
C TYR A 426 15.46 12.29 -13.88
N HIS A 427 15.10 12.31 -15.17
CA HIS A 427 13.74 11.99 -15.62
C HIS A 427 13.35 10.51 -15.54
N LEU A 428 14.37 9.63 -15.50
CA LEU A 428 14.21 8.23 -15.18
C LEU A 428 13.70 8.08 -13.73
N GLY A 429 14.26 8.87 -12.82
CA GLY A 429 13.87 9.00 -11.41
C GLY A 429 14.38 7.87 -10.51
N PRO A 430 14.60 8.16 -9.21
CA PRO A 430 15.18 7.21 -8.25
C PRO A 430 14.35 5.92 -8.11
N LEU A 431 13.01 6.01 -8.20
CA LEU A 431 12.16 4.82 -8.12
C LEU A 431 12.41 3.82 -9.27
N THR A 432 12.70 4.33 -10.47
CA THR A 432 12.94 3.48 -11.64
C THR A 432 14.29 2.77 -11.53
N ILE A 433 15.33 3.49 -11.08
CA ILE A 433 16.65 2.89 -10.80
C ILE A 433 16.56 1.83 -9.73
N TYR A 434 15.92 2.14 -8.60
CA TYR A 434 15.68 1.17 -7.55
C TYR A 434 15.02 -0.11 -8.08
N ARG A 435 13.97 0.01 -8.90
CA ARG A 435 13.32 -1.16 -9.52
C ARG A 435 14.27 -1.93 -10.42
N GLN A 436 15.03 -1.26 -11.29
CA GLN A 436 16.01 -1.94 -12.16
C GLN A 436 16.99 -2.78 -11.35
N LEU A 437 17.53 -2.22 -10.26
CA LEU A 437 18.49 -2.91 -9.41
C LEU A 437 17.87 -4.11 -8.68
N VAL A 438 16.70 -3.94 -8.06
CA VAL A 438 16.01 -5.03 -7.36
C VAL A 438 15.71 -6.18 -8.31
N PHE A 439 15.19 -5.88 -9.50
CA PHE A 439 14.88 -6.89 -10.49
C PHE A 439 16.14 -7.60 -11.02
N ALA A 440 17.23 -6.87 -11.26
CA ALA A 440 18.51 -7.45 -11.67
C ALA A 440 19.08 -8.39 -10.57
N PHE A 441 19.13 -7.93 -9.33
CA PHE A 441 19.59 -8.72 -8.18
C PHE A 441 18.77 -9.99 -7.97
N GLN A 442 17.45 -9.91 -8.12
CA GLN A 442 16.56 -11.06 -7.94
C GLN A 442 16.64 -12.07 -9.09
N ASN A 443 16.79 -11.60 -10.33
CA ASN A 443 16.88 -12.46 -11.51
C ASN A 443 18.24 -13.15 -11.62
N ASP A 444 19.31 -12.38 -11.48
CA ASP A 444 20.68 -12.83 -11.71
C ASP A 444 21.36 -13.35 -10.42
N LYS A 445 20.62 -13.36 -9.31
CA LYS A 445 21.04 -13.90 -8.00
C LYS A 445 22.35 -13.30 -7.46
N TYR A 446 22.48 -11.98 -7.58
CA TYR A 446 23.60 -11.21 -7.01
C TYR A 446 23.09 -10.02 -6.22
N GLY A 447 23.97 -9.30 -5.53
CA GLY A 447 23.65 -8.17 -4.64
C GLY A 447 23.10 -8.57 -3.27
N GLN A 448 22.98 -9.87 -2.96
CA GLN A 448 22.53 -10.33 -1.63
C GLN A 448 23.69 -10.31 -0.64
N CYS A 449 23.40 -9.91 0.60
CA CYS A 449 24.32 -9.90 1.72
C CYS A 449 24.21 -11.19 2.54
N CYS A 450 25.34 -11.69 3.02
CA CYS A 450 25.47 -12.81 3.93
C CYS A 450 25.79 -12.28 5.33
N ARG A 451 24.93 -12.60 6.31
CA ARG A 451 25.18 -12.30 7.72
C ARG A 451 25.26 -13.56 8.57
N TYR A 452 25.97 -13.45 9.68
CA TYR A 452 26.18 -14.53 10.63
C TYR A 452 25.19 -14.44 11.80
N LEU A 453 24.52 -15.55 12.11
CA LEU A 453 23.57 -15.67 13.22
C LEU A 453 24.12 -16.59 14.33
N PRO A 454 23.68 -16.37 15.59
CA PRO A 454 23.95 -17.29 16.68
C PRO A 454 23.54 -18.73 16.33
N GLY A 455 24.40 -19.70 16.70
CA GLY A 455 24.21 -21.11 16.34
C GLY A 455 24.90 -21.53 15.03
N ASN A 456 25.96 -20.82 14.62
CA ASN A 456 26.75 -21.10 13.41
C ASN A 456 25.94 -21.08 12.11
N ARG A 457 24.95 -20.18 11.99
CA ARG A 457 24.09 -20.09 10.80
C ARG A 457 24.45 -18.89 9.94
N VAL A 458 24.45 -19.06 8.63
CA VAL A 458 24.62 -17.98 7.64
C VAL A 458 23.30 -17.74 6.93
N VAL A 459 22.89 -16.47 6.82
CA VAL A 459 21.65 -16.07 6.15
C VAL A 459 21.93 -15.07 5.03
N ARG A 460 21.34 -15.32 3.86
CA ARG A 460 21.33 -14.39 2.72
C ARG A 460 20.10 -13.49 2.76
N PHE A 461 20.27 -12.19 2.55
CA PHE A 461 19.17 -11.22 2.45
C PHE A 461 19.53 -10.07 1.51
N LEU A 462 18.54 -9.32 1.03
CA LEU A 462 18.74 -8.10 0.25
C LEU A 462 18.19 -6.92 1.07
N PRO A 463 19.03 -5.96 1.50
CA PRO A 463 18.58 -4.82 2.31
C PRO A 463 17.86 -3.80 1.42
N LEU A 464 16.53 -3.94 1.32
CA LEU A 464 15.72 -3.22 0.34
C LEU A 464 15.54 -1.74 0.65
N GLU A 465 15.45 -1.34 1.92
CA GLU A 465 15.32 0.07 2.28
C GLU A 465 16.68 0.77 2.25
N TYR A 466 17.75 0.10 2.69
CA TYR A 466 19.11 0.62 2.52
C TYR A 466 19.46 0.85 1.05
N LEU A 467 19.04 -0.05 0.15
CA LEU A 467 19.20 0.17 -1.29
C LEU A 467 18.49 1.44 -1.79
N LYS A 468 17.32 1.78 -1.21
CA LYS A 468 16.63 3.03 -1.57
C LYS A 468 17.39 4.24 -1.09
N GLU A 469 17.91 4.21 0.14
CA GLU A 469 18.74 5.26 0.69
C GLU A 469 19.97 5.51 -0.19
N VAL A 470 20.73 4.47 -0.52
CA VAL A 470 21.91 4.57 -1.39
C VAL A 470 21.55 5.16 -2.76
N VAL A 471 20.40 4.78 -3.34
CA VAL A 471 19.91 5.39 -4.59
C VAL A 471 19.59 6.88 -4.41
N LEU A 472 18.92 7.26 -3.32
CA LEU A 472 18.59 8.67 -3.05
C LEU A 472 19.85 9.52 -2.81
N THR A 473 20.79 9.04 -2.00
CA THR A 473 22.07 9.70 -1.74
C THR A 473 22.85 9.88 -3.03
N TRP A 474 22.95 8.84 -3.86
CA TRP A 474 23.61 8.93 -5.16
C TRP A 474 22.96 9.99 -6.07
N TYR A 475 21.62 10.04 -6.11
CA TYR A 475 20.91 11.06 -6.89
C TYR A 475 21.15 12.48 -6.36
N GLU A 476 21.19 12.66 -5.04
CA GLU A 476 21.45 13.97 -4.43
C GLU A 476 22.84 14.47 -4.85
N GLU A 477 23.86 13.63 -4.65
CA GLU A 477 25.26 13.94 -4.92
C GLU A 477 25.54 14.15 -6.41
N ASN A 478 24.98 13.30 -7.28
CA ASN A 478 25.40 13.21 -8.68
C ASN A 478 24.44 13.89 -9.65
N ILE A 479 23.18 14.13 -9.29
CA ILE A 479 22.15 14.68 -10.18
C ILE A 479 21.62 16.00 -9.65
N ASN A 480 21.14 16.05 -8.39
CA ASN A 480 20.44 17.22 -7.87
C ASN A 480 21.35 18.44 -7.67
N ASN A 481 22.65 18.20 -7.44
CA ASN A 481 23.68 19.24 -7.37
C ASN A 481 24.06 19.86 -8.73
N ARG A 482 23.60 19.29 -9.85
CA ARG A 482 23.90 19.83 -11.19
C ARG A 482 22.93 20.95 -11.56
N ASP A 483 23.43 21.91 -12.33
CA ASP A 483 22.60 22.93 -12.96
C ASP A 483 22.00 22.35 -14.25
N LEU A 484 20.81 21.75 -14.13
CA LEU A 484 20.09 21.11 -15.22
C LEU A 484 18.71 21.72 -15.38
N GLU A 485 18.16 21.59 -16.59
CA GLU A 485 16.86 22.15 -16.96
C GLU A 485 15.71 21.22 -16.54
N PHE A 486 15.62 20.90 -15.24
CA PHE A 486 14.73 19.89 -14.64
C PHE A 486 13.24 20.02 -15.00
N ASP A 487 12.77 21.27 -15.20
CA ASP A 487 11.36 21.60 -15.46
C ASP A 487 11.04 21.82 -16.94
N LYS A 488 12.01 21.74 -17.84
CA LYS A 488 11.75 21.97 -19.28
C LYS A 488 11.07 20.77 -19.92
N ILE A 489 9.77 20.91 -20.15
CA ILE A 489 8.95 19.87 -20.79
C ILE A 489 9.46 19.46 -22.17
N GLN A 490 10.06 20.39 -22.93
CA GLN A 490 10.62 20.08 -24.25
C GLN A 490 11.74 19.05 -24.16
N VAL A 491 12.63 19.19 -23.16
CA VAL A 491 13.73 18.25 -22.92
C VAL A 491 13.16 16.88 -22.54
N TYR A 492 12.16 16.85 -21.67
CA TYR A 492 11.46 15.61 -21.30
C TYR A 492 10.80 14.93 -22.51
N ASP A 493 10.12 15.68 -23.37
CA ASP A 493 9.46 15.16 -24.57
C ASP A 493 10.46 14.61 -25.59
N GLU A 494 11.64 15.22 -25.73
CA GLU A 494 12.73 14.70 -26.56
C GLU A 494 13.27 13.36 -26.06
N LEU A 495 13.47 13.23 -24.74
CA LEU A 495 13.85 11.97 -24.11
C LEU A 495 12.78 10.91 -24.30
N ARG A 496 11.50 11.28 -24.10
CA ARG A 496 10.35 10.39 -24.32
C ARG A 496 10.30 9.89 -25.76
N ARG A 497 10.49 10.77 -26.75
CA ARG A 497 10.55 10.39 -28.18
C ARG A 497 11.72 9.47 -28.49
N THR A 498 12.85 9.63 -27.80
CA THR A 498 14.01 8.74 -27.97
C THR A 498 13.71 7.34 -27.47
N VAL A 499 13.13 7.21 -26.27
CA VAL A 499 12.70 5.91 -25.73
C VAL A 499 11.59 5.28 -26.57
N ALA A 500 10.59 6.07 -27.01
CA ALA A 500 9.49 5.58 -27.83
C ALA A 500 9.97 5.07 -29.19
N ARG A 501 10.89 5.76 -29.87
CA ARG A 501 11.49 5.28 -31.12
C ARG A 501 12.23 3.96 -30.93
N LYS A 502 13.00 3.83 -29.85
CA LYS A 502 13.69 2.58 -29.51
C LYS A 502 12.70 1.45 -29.24
N TYR A 503 11.63 1.73 -28.50
CA TYR A 503 10.56 0.77 -28.22
C TYR A 503 9.92 0.25 -29.52
N SER A 504 9.47 1.14 -30.40
CA SER A 504 8.87 0.74 -31.68
C SER A 504 9.82 -0.09 -32.55
N ALA A 505 11.10 0.28 -32.62
CA ALA A 505 12.10 -0.48 -33.37
C ALA A 505 12.32 -1.90 -32.81
N GLU A 506 12.36 -2.06 -31.49
CA GLU A 506 12.48 -3.38 -30.85
C GLU A 506 11.19 -4.19 -31.01
N VAL A 507 10.00 -3.58 -30.92
CA VAL A 507 8.72 -4.27 -31.20
C VAL A 507 8.69 -4.81 -32.62
N ASP A 508 9.06 -4.01 -33.61
CA ASP A 508 9.10 -4.44 -35.01
C ASP A 508 10.09 -5.61 -35.21
N LYS A 509 11.27 -5.50 -34.60
CA LYS A 509 12.30 -6.54 -34.63
C LYS A 509 11.81 -7.85 -34.00
N TYR A 510 11.20 -7.80 -32.82
CA TYR A 510 10.74 -9.00 -32.11
C TYR A 510 9.46 -9.57 -32.71
N THR A 511 8.62 -8.74 -33.33
CA THR A 511 7.47 -9.21 -34.10
C THR A 511 7.92 -10.05 -35.30
N ARG A 512 8.94 -9.57 -36.04
CA ARG A 512 9.55 -10.37 -37.13
C ARG A 512 10.16 -11.67 -36.61
N LEU A 513 10.89 -11.63 -35.49
CA LEU A 513 11.48 -12.82 -34.87
C LEU A 513 10.40 -13.82 -34.41
N LEU A 514 9.29 -13.32 -33.88
CA LEU A 514 8.13 -14.12 -33.49
C LEU A 514 7.56 -14.82 -34.71
N ASP A 515 7.28 -14.08 -35.79
CA ASP A 515 6.69 -14.65 -37.01
C ASP A 515 7.62 -15.71 -37.63
N GLU A 516 8.94 -15.48 -37.64
CA GLU A 516 9.92 -16.51 -38.03
C GLU A 516 9.88 -17.75 -37.12
N THR A 517 9.70 -17.56 -35.81
CA THR A 517 9.65 -18.66 -34.84
C THR A 517 8.37 -19.48 -35.00
N ILE A 518 7.24 -18.81 -35.21
CA ILE A 518 5.93 -19.43 -35.48
C ILE A 518 6.01 -20.30 -36.73
N LEU A 519 6.59 -19.78 -37.81
CA LEU A 519 6.77 -20.51 -39.07
C LEU A 519 7.70 -21.72 -38.89
N ARG A 520 8.84 -21.56 -38.19
CA ARG A 520 9.80 -22.67 -37.98
C ARG A 520 9.25 -23.78 -37.10
N GLN A 521 8.45 -23.43 -36.09
CA GLN A 521 7.92 -24.40 -35.11
C GLN A 521 6.51 -24.87 -35.44
N ASN A 522 5.94 -24.41 -36.56
CA ASN A 522 4.56 -24.69 -37.01
C ASN A 522 3.52 -24.46 -35.89
N LEU A 523 3.70 -23.39 -35.10
CA LEU A 523 2.87 -23.13 -33.92
C LEU A 523 1.42 -22.76 -34.29
N GLU A 524 1.18 -22.30 -35.52
CA GLU A 524 -0.17 -22.04 -36.05
C GLU A 524 -1.03 -23.30 -36.16
N ALA A 525 -0.41 -24.48 -36.24
CA ALA A 525 -1.14 -25.74 -36.26
C ALA A 525 -1.68 -26.15 -34.88
N ASN A 526 -1.26 -25.47 -33.80
CA ASN A 526 -1.73 -25.74 -32.44
C ASN A 526 -2.97 -24.90 -32.12
N PRO A 527 -4.15 -25.50 -31.88
CA PRO A 527 -5.39 -24.78 -31.60
C PRO A 527 -5.39 -24.01 -30.26
N GLN A 528 -4.43 -24.26 -29.37
CA GLN A 528 -4.26 -23.49 -28.12
C GLN A 528 -3.20 -22.38 -28.21
N PHE A 529 -2.55 -22.20 -29.38
CA PHE A 529 -1.51 -21.20 -29.52
C PHE A 529 -2.09 -19.79 -29.62
N ASN A 530 -1.78 -18.95 -28.64
CA ASN A 530 -2.05 -17.52 -28.67
C ASN A 530 -0.75 -16.74 -28.92
N ARG A 531 -0.68 -16.08 -30.09
CA ARG A 531 0.45 -15.24 -30.51
C ARG A 531 0.80 -14.17 -29.47
N ASN A 532 -0.21 -13.53 -28.88
CA ASN A 532 -0.01 -12.44 -27.92
C ASN A 532 0.53 -12.96 -26.58
N ASP A 533 0.02 -14.09 -26.10
CA ASP A 533 0.49 -14.69 -24.84
C ASP A 533 1.92 -15.22 -24.98
N TYR A 534 2.25 -15.79 -26.15
CA TYR A 534 3.61 -16.22 -26.44
C TYR A 534 4.57 -15.03 -26.52
N PHE A 535 4.18 -13.93 -27.20
CA PHE A 535 4.99 -12.71 -27.24
C PHE A 535 5.21 -12.13 -25.83
N LYS A 536 4.17 -12.09 -25.00
CA LYS A 536 4.25 -11.68 -23.59
C LYS A 536 5.19 -12.54 -22.77
N SER A 537 5.18 -13.86 -22.94
CA SER A 537 6.07 -14.79 -22.23
C SER A 537 7.56 -14.52 -22.50
N LYS A 538 7.87 -13.87 -23.63
CA LYS A 538 9.24 -13.57 -24.07
C LYS A 538 9.68 -12.14 -23.79
N HIS A 539 8.83 -11.30 -23.20
CA HIS A 539 9.13 -9.89 -22.92
C HIS A 539 10.45 -9.70 -22.15
N THR A 540 10.64 -10.44 -21.06
CA THR A 540 11.86 -10.43 -20.24
C THR A 540 13.12 -10.75 -21.04
N GLN A 541 13.03 -11.74 -21.94
CA GLN A 541 14.14 -12.21 -22.76
C GLN A 541 14.48 -11.22 -23.89
N TRP A 542 13.47 -10.62 -24.50
CA TRP A 542 13.63 -9.77 -25.68
C TRP A 542 13.93 -8.31 -25.32
N PHE A 543 13.15 -7.74 -24.40
CA PHE A 543 13.31 -6.34 -24.05
C PHE A 543 14.32 -6.14 -22.93
N GLY A 544 14.57 -7.16 -22.10
CA GLY A 544 15.47 -7.10 -20.96
C GLY A 544 14.80 -6.48 -19.73
N ILE A 545 15.03 -7.10 -18.58
CA ILE A 545 14.35 -6.79 -17.31
C ILE A 545 14.54 -5.32 -16.89
N SER A 546 15.77 -4.81 -16.98
CA SER A 546 16.08 -3.42 -16.62
C SER A 546 15.45 -2.42 -17.60
N ASN A 547 15.46 -2.72 -18.90
CA ASN A 547 14.91 -1.81 -19.92
C ASN A 547 13.38 -1.72 -19.86
N ILE A 548 12.70 -2.81 -19.47
CA ILE A 548 11.24 -2.82 -19.26
C ILE A 548 10.82 -1.74 -18.27
N GLN A 549 11.61 -1.50 -17.20
CA GLN A 549 11.31 -0.44 -16.24
C GLN A 549 11.36 0.96 -16.87
N VAL A 550 12.27 1.18 -17.83
CA VAL A 550 12.38 2.44 -18.58
C VAL A 550 11.22 2.60 -19.56
N TYR A 551 10.82 1.54 -20.25
CA TYR A 551 9.67 1.58 -21.14
C TYR A 551 8.37 1.87 -20.40
N ASN A 552 8.15 1.20 -19.26
CA ASN A 552 6.99 1.46 -18.38
C ASN A 552 6.95 2.91 -17.86
N ARG A 553 8.11 3.58 -17.82
CA ARG A 553 8.22 4.98 -17.44
C ARG A 553 7.83 5.92 -18.59
N PHE A 554 8.44 5.79 -19.76
CA PHE A 554 8.34 6.79 -20.83
C PHE A 554 7.26 6.50 -21.88
N VAL A 555 6.87 5.24 -22.08
CA VAL A 555 5.90 4.85 -23.12
C VAL A 555 4.50 4.74 -22.51
N ASP A 556 4.24 3.68 -21.75
CA ASP A 556 3.00 3.45 -21.01
C ASP A 556 3.26 2.35 -19.95
N LYS A 557 2.68 2.51 -18.74
CA LYS A 557 2.82 1.59 -17.60
C LYS A 557 2.21 0.21 -17.87
N THR A 558 1.42 0.03 -18.93
CA THR A 558 0.66 -1.18 -19.22
C THR A 558 1.27 -2.08 -20.29
N VAL A 559 2.29 -1.63 -21.00
CA VAL A 559 2.88 -2.34 -22.15
C VAL A 559 3.41 -3.73 -21.78
N PHE A 560 3.99 -3.85 -20.59
CA PHE A 560 4.63 -5.07 -20.10
C PHE A 560 3.92 -5.68 -18.89
N LYS A 561 2.62 -5.37 -18.69
CA LYS A 561 1.80 -5.92 -17.60
C LYS A 561 1.06 -7.20 -17.96
#